data_AF-A0A1H6AE72-F1
#
_entry.id   AF-A0A1H6AE72-F1
#
_cell.length_a   1.000
_cell.length_b   1.000
_cell.length_c   1.000
_cell.angle_alpha   90.00
_cell.angle_beta   90.00
_cell.angle_gamma   90.00
#
_symmetry.space_group_name_H-M   'P 1'
#
loop_
_entity.id
_entity.type
_entity.pdbx_description
1 polymer ?
#
loop_
_entity_poly.entity_id
_entity_poly.type
_entity_poly.pdbx_seq_one_letter_code
_entity_poly.pdbx_strand_id
1 'polypeptide(L)'
;IKQLLHIKTFIGTSKNAVMIQIWTALITILLLKVMRATAKFGWHLSNLVAFIRLNIFVKIELQKWLDSPFVQPQEPTQKTLQGDLFPNYP
;
A
#
# COMPACT_ATOMS: atom_id res chain seq x y z
N ILE A 1 -1.98 -7.80 -16.48
CA ILE A 1 -1.54 -9.11 -15.92
C ILE A 1 -0.08 -9.42 -16.31
N LYS A 2 0.33 -9.18 -17.57
CA LYS A 2 1.68 -9.50 -18.06
C LYS A 2 2.85 -8.67 -17.46
N GLN A 3 2.60 -7.46 -16.94
CA GLN A 3 3.68 -6.57 -16.44
C GLN A 3 3.83 -6.49 -14.90
N LEU A 4 2.77 -6.74 -14.13
CA LEU A 4 2.76 -6.43 -12.69
C LEU A 4 3.44 -7.49 -11.82
N LEU A 5 3.56 -8.70 -12.35
CA LEU A 5 4.19 -9.83 -11.68
C LEU A 5 5.51 -10.15 -12.39
N HIS A 6 6.43 -9.18 -12.46
CA HIS A 6 7.80 -9.48 -12.84
C HIS A 6 8.43 -10.33 -11.73
N ILE A 7 8.41 -11.65 -11.88
CA ILE A 7 9.26 -12.57 -11.13
C ILE A 7 10.69 -12.18 -11.51
N LYS A 8 11.33 -11.37 -10.66
CA LYS A 8 12.56 -10.65 -11.01
C LYS A 8 13.75 -11.60 -11.22
N THR A 9 13.72 -12.76 -10.57
CA THR A 9 14.65 -13.90 -10.72
C THR A 9 14.02 -15.08 -9.96
N PHE A 10 14.02 -16.28 -10.53
CA PHE A 10 13.69 -17.49 -9.77
C PHE A 10 14.76 -17.69 -8.70
N ILE A 11 14.41 -17.50 -7.43
CA ILE A 11 15.32 -17.75 -6.31
C ILE A 11 15.40 -19.28 -6.14
N GLY A 12 16.41 -19.88 -6.77
CA GLY A 12 16.61 -21.33 -6.82
C GLY A 12 16.06 -21.96 -8.11
N THR A 13 16.91 -22.71 -8.80
CA THR A 13 16.59 -23.42 -10.06
C THR A 13 16.01 -24.82 -9.83
N SER A 14 15.84 -25.25 -8.56
CA SER A 14 15.32 -26.57 -8.26
C SER A 14 13.82 -26.66 -8.58
N LYS A 15 13.38 -27.81 -9.09
CA LYS A 15 11.96 -28.08 -9.43
C LYS A 15 11.02 -27.77 -8.26
N ASN A 16 11.44 -28.07 -7.03
CA ASN A 16 10.65 -27.79 -5.83
C ASN A 16 10.54 -26.28 -5.55
N ALA A 17 11.63 -25.52 -5.69
CA ALA A 17 11.62 -24.07 -5.52
C ALA A 17 10.67 -23.40 -6.53
N VAL A 18 10.70 -23.85 -7.79
CA VAL A 18 9.79 -23.35 -8.83
C VAL A 18 8.33 -23.71 -8.51
N MET A 19 8.06 -24.93 -8.05
CA MET A 19 6.71 -25.35 -7.69
C MET A 19 6.15 -24.49 -6.56
N ILE A 20 6.92 -24.26 -5.49
CA ILE A 20 6.53 -23.38 -4.38
C ILE A 20 6.26 -21.96 -4.89
N GLN A 21 7.12 -21.40 -5.75
CA GLN A 21 6.93 -20.06 -6.31
C GLN A 21 5.62 -19.94 -7.11
N ILE A 22 5.24 -20.97 -7.87
CA ILE A 22 3.96 -21.00 -8.60
C ILE A 22 2.78 -21.00 -7.62
N TRP A 23 2.81 -21.86 -6.60
CA TRP A 23 1.76 -21.89 -5.57
C TRP A 23 1.66 -20.56 -4.81
N THR A 24 2.79 -19.94 -4.44
CA THR A 24 2.81 -18.63 -3.79
C THR A 24 2.25 -17.53 -4.70
N ALA A 25 2.57 -17.55 -6.00
CA ALA A 25 2.02 -16.59 -6.96
C ALA A 25 0.49 -16.74 -7.10
N LEU A 26 -0.01 -17.98 -7.14
CA LEU A 26 -1.44 -18.27 -7.19
C LEU A 26 -2.18 -17.75 -5.95
N ILE A 27 -1.65 -18.03 -4.75
CA ILE A 27 -2.21 -17.54 -3.49
C ILE A 27 -2.20 -16.01 -3.45
N THR A 28 -1.10 -15.39 -3.88
CA THR A 28 -0.96 -13.92 -3.91
C THR A 28 -1.99 -13.28 -4.84
N ILE A 29 -2.21 -13.83 -6.02
CA ILE A 29 -3.23 -13.34 -6.98
C ILE A 29 -4.64 -13.49 -6.42
N LEU A 30 -4.92 -14.61 -5.75
CA LEU A 30 -6.22 -14.83 -5.10
C LEU A 30 -6.46 -13.77 -4.02
N LEU A 31 -5.47 -13.53 -3.16
CA LEU A 31 -5.55 -12.52 -2.11
C LEU A 31 -5.78 -11.11 -2.69
N LEU A 32 -5.05 -10.74 -3.75
CA LEU A 32 -5.24 -9.47 -4.45
C LEU A 32 -6.65 -9.31 -5.03
N LYS A 33 -7.25 -10.39 -5.57
CA LYS A 33 -8.63 -10.37 -6.05
C LYS A 33 -9.63 -10.18 -4.92
N VAL A 34 -9.43 -10.87 -3.80
CA VAL A 34 -10.29 -10.72 -2.62
C VAL A 34 -10.21 -9.29 -2.09
N MET A 35 -9.00 -8.74 -1.96
CA MET A 35 -8.82 -7.33 -1.55
C MET A 35 -9.51 -6.37 -2.52
N ARG A 36 -9.38 -6.58 -3.83
CA ARG A 36 -10.09 -5.75 -4.81
C ARG A 36 -11.62 -5.85 -4.66
N ALA A 37 -12.14 -6.99 -4.26
CA ALA A 37 -13.58 -7.19 -4.03
C ALA A 37 -14.06 -6.57 -2.71
N THR A 38 -13.23 -6.54 -1.67
CA THR A 38 -13.57 -5.91 -0.39
C THR A 38 -13.37 -4.39 -0.40
N ALA A 39 -12.48 -3.88 -1.26
CA ALA A 39 -12.23 -2.45 -1.39
C ALA A 39 -13.50 -1.72 -1.88
N LYS A 40 -13.98 -0.73 -1.12
CA LYS A 40 -15.06 0.16 -1.60
C LYS A 40 -14.57 1.13 -2.67
N PHE A 41 -13.26 1.39 -2.72
CA PHE A 41 -12.63 2.25 -3.71
C PHE A 41 -12.34 1.51 -5.03
N GLY A 42 -12.59 2.14 -6.17
CA GLY A 42 -12.40 1.57 -7.51
C GLY A 42 -10.95 1.41 -7.94
N TRP A 43 -10.15 0.63 -7.20
CA TRP A 43 -8.72 0.47 -7.48
C TRP A 43 -8.44 -0.20 -8.83
N HIS A 44 -7.52 0.38 -9.58
CA HIS A 44 -6.81 -0.33 -10.64
C HIS A 44 -5.82 -1.31 -10.01
N LEU A 45 -5.81 -2.56 -10.51
CA LEU A 45 -4.99 -3.65 -9.96
C LEU A 45 -3.50 -3.27 -9.88
N SER A 46 -2.99 -2.54 -10.86
CA SER A 46 -1.61 -2.02 -10.88
C SER A 46 -1.29 -1.14 -9.66
N ASN A 47 -2.19 -0.23 -9.33
CA ASN A 47 -2.03 0.72 -8.23
C ASN A 47 -2.14 -0.01 -6.89
N LEU A 48 -3.08 -0.96 -6.76
CA LEU A 48 -3.24 -1.77 -5.56
C LEU A 48 -1.99 -2.59 -5.24
N VAL A 49 -1.40 -3.25 -6.25
CA VAL A 49 -0.18 -4.06 -6.06
C VAL A 49 1.00 -3.19 -5.65
N ALA A 50 1.19 -2.04 -6.31
CA ALA A 50 2.24 -1.10 -5.93
C ALA A 50 2.03 -0.55 -4.50
N PHE A 51 0.79 -0.23 -4.15
CA PHE A 51 0.41 0.26 -2.84
C PHE A 51 0.68 -0.78 -1.74
N ILE A 52 0.24 -2.03 -1.91
CA ILE A 52 0.51 -3.12 -0.96
C ILE A 52 2.00 -3.32 -0.81
N ARG A 53 2.76 -3.34 -1.91
CA ARG A 53 4.22 -3.52 -1.85
C ARG A 53 4.92 -2.46 -0.99
N LEU A 54 4.46 -1.21 -1.05
CA LEU A 54 4.99 -0.13 -0.22
C LEU A 54 4.51 -0.21 1.23
N ASN A 55 3.27 -0.66 1.46
CA ASN A 55 2.62 -0.64 2.77
C ASN A 55 2.65 -1.99 3.51
N ILE A 56 3.26 -3.04 2.95
CA ILE A 56 3.27 -4.39 3.54
C ILE A 56 4.00 -4.44 4.90
N PHE A 57 4.91 -3.49 5.14
CA PHE A 57 5.67 -3.35 6.39
C PHE A 57 5.12 -2.28 7.33
N VAL A 58 4.01 -1.61 6.95
CA VAL A 58 3.41 -0.54 7.75
C VAL A 58 2.48 -1.13 8.80
N LYS A 59 2.53 -0.60 10.03
CA LYS A 59 1.74 -1.09 11.19
C LYS A 59 0.26 -0.64 11.18
N ILE A 60 -0.21 -0.05 10.08
CA ILE A 60 -1.57 0.51 9.96
C ILE A 60 -2.49 -0.54 9.34
N GLU A 61 -3.76 -0.56 9.75
CA GLU A 61 -4.78 -1.46 9.21
C GLU A 61 -4.94 -1.28 7.69
N LEU A 62 -4.64 -2.34 6.94
CA LEU A 62 -4.68 -2.36 5.48
C LEU A 62 -6.07 -2.03 4.91
N GLN A 63 -7.15 -2.45 5.60
CA GLN A 63 -8.53 -2.16 5.22
C GLN A 63 -8.83 -0.65 5.21
N LYS A 64 -8.31 0.11 6.20
CA LYS A 64 -8.49 1.57 6.25
C LYS A 64 -7.84 2.28 5.07
N TRP A 65 -6.64 1.84 4.69
CA TRP A 65 -5.94 2.36 3.51
C TRP A 65 -6.59 1.96 2.20
N LEU A 66 -7.16 0.75 2.16
CA LEU A 66 -7.85 0.24 0.98
C LEU A 66 -9.14 1.02 0.70
N ASP A 67 -9.86 1.46 1.74
CA ASP A 67 -11.05 2.29 1.64
C ASP A 67 -10.74 3.79 1.49
N SER A 68 -9.66 4.29 2.08
CA SER A 68 -9.22 5.69 1.94
C SER A 68 -7.69 5.79 1.78
N PRO A 69 -7.16 5.72 0.55
CA PRO A 69 -5.72 5.73 0.31
C PRO A 69 -5.02 7.06 0.60
N PHE A 70 -5.80 8.13 0.73
CA PHE A 70 -5.27 9.44 1.05
C PHE A 70 -5.86 9.81 2.39
N VAL A 71 -5.15 9.46 3.46
CA VAL A 71 -5.33 10.18 4.71
C VAL A 71 -4.85 11.59 4.41
N GLN A 72 -5.78 12.51 4.17
CA GLN A 72 -5.43 13.93 4.12
C GLN A 72 -4.67 14.20 5.42
N PRO A 73 -3.47 14.80 5.36
CA PRO A 73 -2.82 15.26 6.58
C PRO A 73 -3.88 16.03 7.35
N GLN A 74 -4.17 15.60 8.59
CA GLN A 74 -4.96 16.47 9.45
C GLN A 74 -4.25 17.80 9.40
N GLU A 75 -4.91 18.84 8.88
CA GLU A 75 -4.38 20.19 8.89
C GLU A 75 -3.86 20.40 10.32
N PRO A 76 -2.57 20.77 10.50
CA PRO A 76 -2.02 20.90 11.83
C PRO A 76 -2.99 21.79 12.59
N THR A 77 -3.64 21.23 13.61
CA THR A 77 -4.71 21.89 14.35
C THR A 77 -4.16 23.25 14.74
N GLN A 78 -4.61 24.31 14.08
CA GLN A 78 -4.20 25.67 14.41
C GLN A 78 -4.71 25.95 15.81
N LYS A 79 -3.86 25.71 16.81
CA LYS A 79 -3.98 26.02 18.24
C LYS A 79 -2.71 25.41 18.85
N THR A 80 -1.59 26.11 18.87
CA THR A 80 -1.41 27.28 19.73
C THR A 80 -0.65 28.40 19.04
N LEU A 81 -1.13 29.61 19.31
CA LEU A 81 -0.53 30.91 19.05
C LEU A 81 1.00 30.80 19.07
N GLN A 82 1.62 31.02 17.90
CA GLN A 82 3.04 31.37 17.81
C GLN A 82 3.20 32.60 18.70
N GLY A 83 3.69 32.38 19.92
CA GLY A 83 3.77 33.40 20.96
C GLY A 83 4.50 34.61 20.40
N ASP A 84 3.79 35.74 20.37
CA ASP A 84 4.21 37.12 20.14
C ASP A 84 5.70 37.30 19.79
N LEU A 85 6.12 36.82 18.62
CA LEU A 85 7.49 37.05 18.15
C LEU A 85 7.67 38.47 17.59
N PHE A 86 6.56 39.16 17.29
CA PHE A 86 6.55 40.56 16.86
C PHE A 86 5.29 41.29 17.34
N PRO A 87 5.14 41.60 18.64
CA PRO A 87 4.14 42.56 19.07
C PRO A 87 4.64 43.97 18.73
N ASN A 88 3.98 44.61 17.76
CA ASN A 88 3.96 46.05 17.45
C ASN A 88 5.29 46.81 17.57
N TYR A 89 5.94 47.07 16.43
CA TYR A 89 6.96 48.11 16.31
C TYR A 89 6.27 49.49 16.12
N PRO A 90 6.76 50.57 16.76
CA PRO A 90 6.11 51.89 16.82
C PRO A 90 5.94 52.60 15.48
#